data_AF-A0A2N3WKA7-F1
#
_entry.id   AF-A0A2N3WKA7-F1
#
_cell.length_a   1.000
_cell.length_b   1.000
_cell.length_c   1.000
_cell.angle_alpha   90.00
_cell.angle_beta   90.00
_cell.angle_gamma   90.00
#
_symmetry.space_group_name_H-M   'P 1'
#
loop_
_entity.id
_entity.type
_entity.pdbx_description
1 polymer ?
#
loop_
_entity_poly.entity_id
_entity_poly.type
_entity_poly.pdbx_seq_one_letter_code
_entity_poly.pdbx_strand_id
1 'polypeptide(L)'
;MSGCSAHAASTAPDWISFANGRLAYGTDAQGNRIPDFSRVGYRNGDAPPPELPVATTVGPQLSGDDTARIQQAIDQVANSGKPGAVQLAAGDYRLEGTLRISTSNVELRGAGSGAHGTRLVAAGKLHTLVTIAGTGSRVSAGSPVPVASGYVPVGADQLDVSDASALHVGDHVIVQRPQEQAWIHAIGMDQIPPRPDGTPSKQWTPNAGLQFDRTITAVNGKTVRFDVPLTNALESQYTHATVTRYSYPGRISGSGLAHLSADGSEFEQDPAWHNDGFFTSQLVSVDAAEDSWVNDVVADHFGSAFGTGENALRISLLNTSSLDESVPQDIHDQPAAYTISGQETLVRQCVVTGSNVHAWITQARVPGPNVISHCTATNTGSRILDAGPHQRWASGTLYDDLTVSPPSGHLQLSDRQWMGSGQGWAGANSVLWNCGTGSYLVENPPTAHNWALGCTGTQSKPPAGHRTGEIVSPGKHLPPESLYDEQLAERR
;
A
#
# COMPACT_ATOMS: atom_id res chain seq x y z
N MET A 1 39.55 -36.00 29.15
CA MET A 1 39.54 -34.57 28.77
C MET A 1 38.38 -34.37 27.81
N SER A 2 37.22 -34.03 28.36
CA SER A 2 36.02 -33.69 27.58
C SER A 2 36.04 -32.20 27.28
N GLY A 3 36.07 -31.84 26.01
CA GLY A 3 35.78 -30.49 25.54
C GLY A 3 34.45 -30.51 24.81
N CYS A 4 33.35 -30.28 25.53
CA CYS A 4 32.09 -29.88 24.92
C CYS A 4 32.18 -28.39 24.60
N SER A 5 32.36 -28.05 23.33
CA SER A 5 32.16 -26.67 22.86
C SER A 5 30.67 -26.36 22.89
N ALA A 6 30.25 -25.61 23.91
CA ALA A 6 28.94 -24.98 23.94
C ALA A 6 28.86 -24.01 22.75
N HIS A 7 28.07 -24.34 21.74
CA HIS A 7 27.55 -23.35 20.81
C HIS A 7 26.65 -22.43 21.63
N ALA A 8 27.08 -21.20 21.87
CA ALA A 8 26.21 -20.17 22.41
C ALA A 8 25.06 -20.00 21.41
N ALA A 9 23.86 -20.43 21.81
CA ALA A 9 22.64 -20.09 21.09
C ALA A 9 22.55 -18.56 21.11
N SER A 10 22.73 -17.89 19.98
CA SER A 10 22.33 -16.50 19.87
C SER A 10 20.81 -16.49 20.00
N THR A 11 20.31 -16.03 21.15
CA THR A 11 18.88 -15.74 21.31
C THR A 11 18.51 -14.74 20.23
N ALA A 12 17.54 -15.07 19.39
CA ALA A 12 17.01 -14.14 18.38
C ALA A 12 16.71 -12.77 19.05
N PRO A 13 16.92 -11.65 18.35
CA PRO A 13 16.66 -10.34 18.93
C PRO A 13 15.19 -10.24 19.34
N ASP A 14 14.93 -9.65 20.51
CA ASP A 14 13.59 -9.23 20.88
C ASP A 14 13.23 -8.00 20.03
N TRP A 15 12.48 -8.21 18.94
CA TRP A 15 12.27 -7.19 17.91
C TRP A 15 11.49 -5.98 18.42
N ILE A 16 10.46 -6.22 19.23
CA ILE A 16 9.61 -5.18 19.82
C ILE A 16 8.85 -5.75 21.02
N SER A 17 8.72 -4.96 22.08
CA SER A 17 7.91 -5.29 23.24
C SER A 17 7.10 -4.07 23.71
N PHE A 18 6.05 -4.32 24.47
CA PHE A 18 5.22 -3.27 25.08
C PHE A 18 5.24 -3.40 26.60
N ALA A 19 5.78 -2.41 27.28
CA ALA A 19 5.91 -2.39 28.73
C ALA A 19 5.70 -0.98 29.27
N ASN A 20 5.01 -0.87 30.42
CA ASN A 20 4.71 0.41 31.07
C ASN A 20 4.01 1.43 30.15
N GLY A 21 3.18 0.95 29.22
CA GLY A 21 2.44 1.81 28.29
C GLY A 21 3.30 2.42 27.19
N ARG A 22 4.42 1.79 26.84
CA ARG A 22 5.32 2.23 25.75
C ARG A 22 5.92 1.06 24.98
N LEU A 23 6.21 1.29 23.71
CA LEU A 23 6.96 0.39 22.84
C LEU A 23 8.46 0.50 23.14
N ALA A 24 9.10 -0.65 23.26
CA ALA A 24 10.56 -0.79 23.31
C ALA A 24 11.01 -1.60 22.10
N TYR A 25 11.95 -1.05 21.33
CA TYR A 25 12.43 -1.66 20.10
C TYR A 25 13.79 -2.31 20.31
N GLY A 26 13.93 -3.55 19.87
CA GLY A 26 15.24 -4.17 19.70
C GLY A 26 15.74 -4.04 18.27
N THR A 27 17.00 -4.45 18.09
CA THR A 27 17.64 -4.52 16.78
C THR A 27 18.35 -5.86 16.62
N ASP A 28 18.51 -6.30 15.38
CA ASP A 28 19.47 -7.37 15.07
C ASP A 28 20.93 -6.88 15.15
N ALA A 29 21.87 -7.76 14.79
CA ALA A 29 23.30 -7.47 14.81
C ALA A 29 23.75 -6.42 13.78
N GLN A 30 22.94 -6.15 12.76
CA GLN A 30 23.19 -5.13 11.73
C GLN A 30 22.48 -3.81 12.03
N GLY A 31 21.68 -3.77 13.10
CA GLY A 31 20.91 -2.59 13.50
C GLY A 31 19.51 -2.51 12.87
N ASN A 32 19.06 -3.55 12.15
CA ASN A 32 17.70 -3.59 11.63
C ASN A 32 16.69 -3.68 12.77
N ARG A 33 15.56 -3.01 12.60
CA ARG A 33 14.43 -3.04 13.53
C ARG A 33 13.10 -3.02 12.78
N ILE A 34 12.03 -3.35 13.49
CA ILE A 34 10.67 -3.07 13.03
C ILE A 34 10.56 -1.55 12.78
N PRO A 35 10.18 -1.09 11.56
CA PRO A 35 10.03 0.32 11.24
C PRO A 35 9.00 1.05 12.11
N ASP A 36 9.13 2.37 12.20
CA ASP A 36 8.02 3.24 12.60
C ASP A 36 7.07 3.40 11.41
N PHE A 37 5.85 2.88 11.54
CA PHE A 37 4.79 2.92 10.51
C PHE A 37 3.81 4.06 10.72
N SER A 38 3.97 4.87 11.77
CA SER A 38 2.97 5.89 12.07
C SER A 38 2.86 6.93 10.94
N ARG A 39 3.93 7.18 10.16
CA ARG A 39 4.05 8.33 9.22
C ARG A 39 3.46 8.01 7.87
N VAL A 40 2.17 7.75 7.86
CA VAL A 40 1.39 7.40 6.67
C VAL A 40 0.07 8.16 6.63
N GLY A 41 -0.56 8.20 5.46
CA GLY A 41 -1.83 8.88 5.24
C GLY A 41 -1.70 10.40 5.24
N TYR A 42 -2.87 11.06 5.18
CA TYR A 42 -3.01 12.51 5.08
C TYR A 42 -2.10 13.23 6.08
N ARG A 43 -1.18 14.06 5.56
CA ARG A 43 -0.20 14.82 6.34
C ARG A 43 0.53 13.97 7.38
N ASN A 44 1.00 12.79 6.98
CA ASN A 44 1.73 11.84 7.83
C ASN A 44 0.94 11.32 9.04
N GLY A 45 -0.38 11.43 9.02
CA GLY A 45 -1.24 11.07 10.16
C GLY A 45 -1.28 12.14 11.26
N ASP A 46 -0.69 13.32 11.05
CA ASP A 46 -0.69 14.41 12.04
C ASP A 46 -2.05 15.10 12.19
N ALA A 47 -2.95 14.91 11.21
CA ALA A 47 -4.31 15.42 11.22
C ALA A 47 -5.25 14.50 10.42
N PRO A 48 -6.55 14.47 10.74
CA PRO A 48 -7.53 13.86 9.84
C PRO A 48 -7.69 14.69 8.55
N PRO A 49 -8.18 14.09 7.45
CA PRO A 49 -8.61 14.85 6.27
C PRO A 49 -9.63 15.93 6.63
N PRO A 50 -9.55 17.13 6.03
CA PRO A 50 -10.48 18.23 6.32
C PRO A 50 -11.82 18.04 5.60
N GLU A 51 -12.89 18.61 6.16
CA GLU A 51 -14.13 18.83 5.41
C GLU A 51 -14.03 20.12 4.59
N LEU A 52 -14.05 20.01 3.26
CA LEU A 52 -14.02 21.20 2.40
C LEU A 52 -15.39 21.90 2.39
N PRO A 53 -15.44 23.24 2.25
CA PRO A 53 -16.70 23.96 2.18
C PRO A 53 -17.47 23.61 0.90
N VAL A 54 -18.79 23.42 0.99
CA VAL A 54 -19.63 23.18 -0.20
C VAL A 54 -19.60 24.42 -1.09
N ALA A 55 -19.11 24.26 -2.32
CA ALA A 55 -19.07 25.31 -3.32
C ALA A 55 -20.25 25.21 -4.31
N THR A 56 -20.70 23.98 -4.60
CA THR A 56 -21.84 23.73 -5.48
C THR A 56 -22.55 22.43 -5.11
N THR A 57 -23.82 22.31 -5.48
CA THR A 57 -24.64 21.12 -5.24
C THR A 57 -25.27 20.63 -6.54
N VAL A 58 -25.18 19.32 -6.77
CA VAL A 58 -25.67 18.65 -7.98
C VAL A 58 -26.72 17.63 -7.55
N GLY A 59 -27.99 17.81 -7.93
CA GLY A 59 -29.05 16.82 -7.67
C GLY A 59 -29.05 15.68 -8.69
N PRO A 60 -29.63 14.50 -8.40
CA PRO A 60 -29.72 13.40 -9.35
C PRO A 60 -30.68 13.73 -10.51
N GLN A 61 -30.59 12.98 -11.61
CA GLN A 61 -31.55 13.03 -12.72
C GLN A 61 -32.27 11.70 -12.87
N LEU A 62 -33.48 11.71 -13.44
CA LEU A 62 -34.30 10.51 -13.58
C LEU A 62 -33.73 9.48 -14.57
N SER A 63 -32.96 9.94 -15.57
CA SER A 63 -32.39 9.10 -16.61
C SER A 63 -31.25 9.82 -17.34
N GLY A 64 -30.35 9.06 -17.96
CA GLY A 64 -29.24 9.56 -18.76
C GLY A 64 -27.92 9.56 -17.99
N ASP A 65 -26.83 9.83 -18.72
CA ASP A 65 -25.48 9.90 -18.17
C ASP A 65 -25.25 11.22 -17.41
N ASP A 66 -24.80 11.12 -16.16
CA ASP A 66 -24.49 12.23 -15.26
C ASP A 66 -23.04 12.72 -15.38
N THR A 67 -22.18 11.96 -16.07
CA THR A 67 -20.72 12.19 -16.12
C THR A 67 -20.37 13.63 -16.46
N ALA A 68 -20.88 14.14 -17.58
CA ALA A 68 -20.55 15.50 -18.05
C ALA A 68 -21.02 16.60 -17.09
N ARG A 69 -22.17 16.40 -16.44
CA ARG A 69 -22.78 17.39 -15.55
C ARG A 69 -22.04 17.47 -14.22
N ILE A 70 -21.67 16.33 -13.66
CA ILE A 70 -20.85 16.28 -12.43
C ILE A 70 -19.44 16.78 -12.73
N GLN A 71 -18.84 16.38 -13.86
CA GLN A 71 -17.52 16.89 -14.25
C GLN A 71 -17.51 18.42 -14.39
N GLN A 72 -18.55 19.01 -14.99
CA GLN A 72 -18.67 20.46 -15.07
C GLN A 72 -18.70 21.13 -13.69
N ALA A 73 -19.36 20.52 -12.70
CA ALA A 73 -19.36 21.04 -11.33
C ALA A 73 -17.97 20.93 -10.68
N ILE A 74 -17.26 19.83 -10.90
CA ILE A 74 -15.87 19.66 -10.44
C ILE A 74 -14.97 20.72 -11.07
N ASP A 75 -15.07 20.92 -12.38
CA ASP A 75 -14.28 21.92 -13.12
C ASP A 75 -14.59 23.34 -12.65
N GLN A 76 -15.85 23.66 -12.34
CA GLN A 76 -16.23 24.97 -11.78
C GLN A 76 -15.57 25.22 -10.42
N VAL A 77 -15.57 24.22 -9.54
CA VAL A 77 -14.91 24.34 -8.22
C VAL A 77 -13.40 24.46 -8.39
N ALA A 78 -12.79 23.63 -9.24
CA ALA A 78 -11.35 23.69 -9.54
C ALA A 78 -10.92 25.07 -10.08
N ASN A 79 -11.69 25.63 -11.02
CA ASN A 79 -11.40 26.93 -11.63
C ASN A 79 -11.62 28.13 -10.68
N SER A 80 -12.24 27.93 -9.52
CA SER A 80 -12.44 29.00 -8.53
C SER A 80 -11.15 29.43 -7.83
N GLY A 81 -10.13 28.56 -7.83
CA GLY A 81 -8.86 28.77 -7.12
C GLY A 81 -8.98 28.72 -5.59
N LYS A 82 -10.12 28.29 -5.04
CA LYS A 82 -10.36 28.15 -3.61
C LYS A 82 -10.65 26.68 -3.26
N PRO A 83 -10.28 26.22 -2.05
CA PRO A 83 -10.73 24.93 -1.56
C PRO A 83 -12.25 24.81 -1.59
N GLY A 84 -12.78 23.71 -2.11
CA GLY A 84 -14.23 23.52 -2.21
C GLY A 84 -14.65 22.10 -2.53
N ALA A 85 -15.88 21.78 -2.12
CA ALA A 85 -16.54 20.51 -2.39
C ALA A 85 -17.68 20.67 -3.41
N VAL A 86 -17.78 19.69 -4.31
CA VAL A 86 -19.00 19.39 -5.06
C VAL A 86 -19.84 18.44 -4.21
N GLN A 87 -21.01 18.91 -3.78
CA GLN A 87 -21.96 18.10 -3.03
C GLN A 87 -22.94 17.42 -3.99
N LEU A 88 -22.94 16.10 -4.05
CA LEU A 88 -24.03 15.34 -4.64
C LEU A 88 -25.15 15.19 -3.60
N ALA A 89 -26.39 15.49 -3.99
CA ALA A 89 -27.54 15.17 -3.16
C ALA A 89 -27.76 13.65 -3.08
N ALA A 90 -28.63 13.21 -2.18
CA ALA A 90 -29.03 11.80 -2.13
C ALA A 90 -29.73 11.38 -3.43
N GLY A 91 -29.47 10.15 -3.87
CA GLY A 91 -30.01 9.57 -5.10
C GLY A 91 -28.95 8.91 -5.97
N ASP A 92 -29.42 8.38 -7.09
CA ASP A 92 -28.61 7.62 -8.04
C ASP A 92 -28.08 8.52 -9.16
N TYR A 93 -26.79 8.36 -9.48
CA TYR A 93 -26.11 9.07 -10.57
C TYR A 93 -25.48 8.05 -11.50
N ARG A 94 -25.91 8.02 -12.75
CA ARG A 94 -25.42 7.03 -13.73
C ARG A 94 -24.19 7.57 -14.43
N LEU A 95 -23.07 6.84 -14.40
CA LEU A 95 -21.81 7.27 -14.99
C LEU A 95 -21.39 6.35 -16.12
N GLU A 96 -21.46 6.85 -17.36
CA GLU A 96 -20.91 6.15 -18.54
C GLU A 96 -19.45 6.54 -18.85
N GLY A 97 -18.87 7.43 -18.04
CA GLY A 97 -17.46 7.80 -18.10
C GLY A 97 -16.87 8.26 -16.77
N THR A 98 -15.56 8.48 -16.77
CA THR A 98 -14.77 8.84 -15.58
C THR A 98 -14.93 10.30 -15.16
N LEU A 99 -15.20 10.52 -13.88
CA LEU A 99 -15.06 11.80 -13.19
C LEU A 99 -13.60 12.01 -12.78
N ARG A 100 -13.06 13.21 -13.05
CA ARG A 100 -11.65 13.56 -12.84
C ARG A 100 -11.52 14.72 -11.87
N ILE A 101 -10.82 14.48 -10.77
CA ILE A 101 -10.35 15.51 -9.84
C ILE A 101 -8.86 15.71 -10.13
N SER A 102 -8.53 16.75 -10.91
CA SER A 102 -7.16 17.01 -11.38
C SER A 102 -6.59 18.35 -10.88
N THR A 103 -7.16 18.88 -9.80
CA THR A 103 -6.70 20.12 -9.16
C THR A 103 -6.72 19.93 -7.65
N SER A 104 -5.73 20.53 -6.97
CA SER A 104 -5.61 20.52 -5.52
C SER A 104 -6.81 21.17 -4.83
N ASN A 105 -7.12 20.74 -3.61
CA ASN A 105 -8.17 21.30 -2.76
C ASN A 105 -9.59 21.15 -3.34
N VAL A 106 -9.87 20.06 -4.04
CA VAL A 106 -11.19 19.76 -4.60
C VAL A 106 -11.69 18.42 -4.05
N GLU A 107 -12.91 18.43 -3.52
CA GLU A 107 -13.58 17.23 -3.03
C GLU A 107 -14.85 16.97 -3.84
N LEU A 108 -15.08 15.71 -4.22
CA LEU A 108 -16.40 15.24 -4.62
C LEU A 108 -16.98 14.47 -3.43
N ARG A 109 -18.18 14.83 -2.97
CA ARG A 109 -18.82 14.09 -1.88
C ARG A 109 -20.31 13.90 -2.05
N GLY A 110 -20.83 12.82 -1.48
CA GLY A 110 -22.25 12.51 -1.45
C GLY A 110 -22.93 12.86 -0.13
N ALA A 111 -24.17 12.43 0.00
CA ALA A 111 -25.02 12.60 1.18
C ALA A 111 -24.94 11.41 2.17
N GLY A 112 -23.89 10.60 2.07
CA GLY A 112 -23.65 9.38 2.85
C GLY A 112 -23.52 8.13 1.95
N SER A 113 -22.87 7.09 2.47
CA SER A 113 -22.64 5.81 1.77
C SER A 113 -23.75 4.76 1.96
N GLY A 114 -24.71 5.00 2.86
CA GLY A 114 -25.81 4.07 3.15
C GLY A 114 -26.97 4.11 2.14
N ALA A 115 -28.00 3.30 2.38
CA ALA A 115 -29.15 3.08 1.48
C ALA A 115 -29.99 4.33 1.12
N HIS A 116 -29.84 5.44 1.85
CA HIS A 116 -30.53 6.72 1.58
C HIS A 116 -29.55 7.83 1.20
N GLY A 117 -28.31 7.46 0.90
CA GLY A 117 -27.24 8.37 0.55
C GLY A 117 -27.14 8.62 -0.96
N THR A 118 -25.92 8.88 -1.41
CA THR A 118 -25.59 9.06 -2.82
C THR A 118 -25.02 7.76 -3.37
N ARG A 119 -25.54 7.27 -4.50
CA ARG A 119 -25.05 6.08 -5.18
C ARG A 119 -24.60 6.42 -6.61
N LEU A 120 -23.36 6.10 -6.94
CA LEU A 120 -22.85 6.16 -8.32
C LEU A 120 -23.10 4.81 -9.01
N VAL A 121 -23.80 4.80 -10.14
CA VAL A 121 -24.04 3.57 -10.92
C VAL A 121 -23.01 3.50 -12.04
N ALA A 122 -22.14 2.48 -12.01
CA ALA A 122 -21.12 2.28 -13.02
C ALA A 122 -21.71 1.68 -14.28
N ALA A 123 -21.75 2.47 -15.35
CA ALA A 123 -22.51 2.16 -16.55
C ALA A 123 -21.68 2.25 -17.82
N GLY A 124 -22.20 1.73 -18.93
CA GLY A 124 -21.51 1.76 -20.21
C GLY A 124 -20.33 0.79 -20.26
N LYS A 125 -19.24 1.19 -20.92
CA LYS A 125 -18.04 0.34 -21.04
C LYS A 125 -17.27 0.31 -19.73
N LEU A 126 -16.56 -0.78 -19.46
CA LEU A 126 -15.69 -0.92 -18.28
C LEU A 126 -14.68 0.24 -18.17
N HIS A 127 -14.65 0.91 -17.01
CA HIS A 127 -13.72 2.01 -16.71
C HIS A 127 -13.59 2.26 -15.19
N THR A 128 -12.62 3.09 -14.81
CA THR A 128 -12.52 3.67 -13.46
C THR A 128 -13.51 4.83 -13.31
N LEU A 129 -14.40 4.80 -12.32
CA LEU A 129 -15.42 5.85 -12.11
C LEU A 129 -14.85 7.19 -11.69
N VAL A 130 -13.93 7.21 -10.72
CA VAL A 130 -13.35 8.44 -10.17
C VAL A 130 -11.83 8.34 -10.18
N THR A 131 -11.18 9.34 -10.78
CA THR A 131 -9.72 9.49 -10.69
C THR A 131 -9.36 10.78 -9.96
N ILE A 132 -8.58 10.66 -8.89
CA ILE A 132 -7.93 11.80 -8.22
C ILE A 132 -6.49 11.82 -8.69
N ALA A 133 -6.20 12.61 -9.73
CA ALA A 133 -4.87 12.60 -10.31
C ALA A 133 -4.43 13.91 -10.95
N GLY A 134 -3.20 14.31 -10.60
CA GLY A 134 -2.47 15.37 -11.29
C GLY A 134 -1.93 14.91 -12.65
N THR A 135 -1.33 15.85 -13.37
CA THR A 135 -0.74 15.60 -14.70
C THR A 135 0.79 15.63 -14.69
N GLY A 136 1.37 15.84 -13.50
CA GLY A 136 2.79 16.03 -13.30
C GLY A 136 3.62 14.76 -13.39
N SER A 137 4.94 14.95 -13.36
CA SER A 137 5.92 13.88 -13.16
C SER A 137 7.09 14.37 -12.32
N ARG A 138 7.85 13.43 -11.76
CA ARG A 138 9.04 13.72 -10.98
C ARG A 138 10.13 14.34 -11.87
N VAL A 139 10.69 15.47 -11.44
CA VAL A 139 11.81 16.15 -12.10
C VAL A 139 13.00 16.19 -11.15
N SER A 140 14.09 15.53 -11.50
CA SER A 140 15.32 15.56 -10.71
C SER A 140 15.89 16.99 -10.61
N ALA A 141 16.29 17.38 -9.41
CA ALA A 141 16.81 18.70 -9.08
C ALA A 141 18.26 18.61 -8.59
N GLY A 142 19.19 18.37 -9.52
CA GLY A 142 20.62 18.20 -9.24
C GLY A 142 21.11 16.77 -9.48
N SER A 143 22.38 16.54 -9.17
CA SER A 143 23.02 15.23 -9.37
C SER A 143 22.71 14.28 -8.21
N PRO A 144 22.58 12.97 -8.46
CA PRO A 144 22.50 11.97 -7.41
C PRO A 144 23.72 12.03 -6.50
N VAL A 145 23.49 12.08 -5.19
CA VAL A 145 24.54 12.05 -4.18
C VAL A 145 24.68 10.61 -3.64
N PRO A 146 25.83 9.94 -3.81
CA PRO A 146 26.04 8.61 -3.26
C PRO A 146 25.86 8.52 -1.75
N VAL A 147 25.21 7.45 -1.29
CA VAL A 147 25.25 7.04 0.12
C VAL A 147 26.66 6.54 0.45
N ALA A 148 27.24 7.02 1.55
CA ALA A 148 28.61 6.71 1.97
C ALA A 148 28.69 5.61 3.03
N SER A 149 27.57 5.29 3.69
CA SER A 149 27.51 4.21 4.68
C SER A 149 27.65 2.84 4.02
N GLY A 150 28.46 1.94 4.59
CA GLY A 150 28.56 0.55 4.12
C GLY A 150 27.27 -0.26 4.34
N TYR A 151 26.50 0.12 5.36
CA TYR A 151 25.20 -0.43 5.67
C TYR A 151 24.31 0.64 6.30
N VAL A 152 23.10 0.82 5.77
CA VAL A 152 22.01 1.59 6.42
C VAL A 152 20.92 0.61 6.81
N PRO A 153 20.55 0.49 8.09
CA PRO A 153 19.60 -0.53 8.54
C PRO A 153 18.14 -0.23 8.16
N VAL A 154 17.33 -1.29 8.12
CA VAL A 154 15.86 -1.19 8.10
C VAL A 154 15.40 -0.44 9.35
N GLY A 155 14.55 0.57 9.15
CA GLY A 155 14.06 1.46 10.21
C GLY A 155 14.95 2.68 10.45
N ALA A 156 16.05 2.85 9.70
CA ALA A 156 16.86 4.06 9.77
C ALA A 156 16.12 5.27 9.19
N ASP A 157 16.18 6.40 9.90
CA ASP A 157 15.68 7.70 9.45
C ASP A 157 16.81 8.67 9.09
N GLN A 158 18.06 8.20 9.07
CA GLN A 158 19.23 8.98 8.71
C GLN A 158 20.28 8.11 8.03
N LEU A 159 21.12 8.73 7.21
CA LEU A 159 22.26 8.09 6.56
C LEU A 159 23.38 9.10 6.31
N ASP A 160 24.58 8.60 6.02
CA ASP A 160 25.69 9.44 5.58
C ASP A 160 25.76 9.47 4.05
N VAL A 161 25.96 10.66 3.48
CA VAL A 161 26.20 10.86 2.05
C VAL A 161 27.64 11.25 1.76
N SER A 162 28.09 11.08 0.51
CA SER A 162 29.43 11.48 0.10
C SER A 162 29.67 12.99 0.20
N ASP A 163 28.64 13.78 -0.12
CA ASP A 163 28.63 15.25 -0.05
C ASP A 163 27.20 15.80 0.16
N ALA A 164 26.97 16.48 1.28
CA ALA A 164 25.67 17.09 1.59
C ALA A 164 25.58 18.58 1.21
N SER A 165 26.58 19.15 0.52
CA SER A 165 26.65 20.60 0.23
C SER A 165 25.45 21.16 -0.55
N ALA A 166 24.77 20.32 -1.32
CA ALA A 166 23.58 20.68 -2.09
C ALA A 166 22.25 20.28 -1.44
N LEU A 167 22.28 19.69 -0.24
CA LEU A 167 21.12 19.18 0.49
C LEU A 167 20.78 20.10 1.65
N HIS A 168 19.50 20.46 1.78
CA HIS A 168 19.01 21.38 2.79
C HIS A 168 17.76 20.82 3.48
N VAL A 169 17.52 21.26 4.71
CA VAL A 169 16.27 20.99 5.42
C VAL A 169 15.09 21.52 4.60
N GLY A 170 14.06 20.68 4.43
CA GLY A 170 12.88 20.96 3.60
C GLY A 170 13.00 20.50 2.15
N ASP A 171 14.18 20.06 1.70
CA ASP A 171 14.30 19.48 0.36
C ASP A 171 13.52 18.17 0.27
N HIS A 172 12.74 18.03 -0.81
CA HIS A 172 12.18 16.74 -1.23
C HIS A 172 13.25 15.95 -1.98
N VAL A 173 13.48 14.72 -1.53
CA VAL A 173 14.50 13.83 -2.09
C VAL A 173 13.93 12.45 -2.39
N ILE A 174 14.55 11.78 -3.37
CA ILE A 174 14.43 10.35 -3.54
C ILE A 174 15.67 9.70 -2.94
N VAL A 175 15.46 8.84 -1.96
CA VAL A 175 16.46 7.84 -1.57
C VAL A 175 16.25 6.62 -2.45
N GLN A 176 17.13 6.45 -3.43
CA GLN A 176 17.02 5.37 -4.41
C GLN A 176 17.90 4.18 -4.02
N ARG A 177 17.31 2.99 -4.04
CA ARG A 177 17.99 1.70 -3.90
C ARG A 177 17.83 0.88 -5.18
N PRO A 178 18.77 0.96 -6.14
CA PRO A 178 18.74 0.13 -7.34
C PRO A 178 18.70 -1.37 -7.02
N GLN A 179 17.95 -2.13 -7.82
CA GLN A 179 18.01 -3.59 -7.81
C GLN A 179 19.12 -4.01 -8.77
N GLU A 180 20.31 -4.27 -8.25
CA GLU A 180 21.46 -4.67 -9.07
C GLU A 180 21.58 -6.19 -9.16
N GLN A 181 22.33 -6.68 -10.17
CA GLN A 181 22.43 -8.12 -10.44
C GLN A 181 22.96 -8.91 -9.23
N ALA A 182 23.93 -8.36 -8.50
CA ALA A 182 24.50 -9.02 -7.32
C ALA A 182 23.42 -9.26 -6.23
N TRP A 183 22.53 -8.30 -6.04
CA TRP A 183 21.42 -8.43 -5.10
C TRP A 183 20.37 -9.42 -5.60
N ILE A 184 19.96 -9.30 -6.87
CA ILE A 184 18.99 -10.20 -7.51
C ILE A 184 19.44 -11.66 -7.38
N HIS A 185 20.73 -11.91 -7.62
CA HIS A 185 21.35 -13.22 -7.45
C HIS A 185 21.33 -13.68 -5.99
N ALA A 186 21.70 -12.80 -5.04
CA ALA A 186 21.71 -13.12 -3.62
C ALA A 186 20.33 -13.52 -3.07
N ILE A 187 19.25 -13.02 -3.67
CA ILE A 187 17.87 -13.40 -3.31
C ILE A 187 17.27 -14.50 -4.21
N GLY A 188 18.04 -15.03 -5.17
CA GLY A 188 17.64 -16.13 -6.05
C GLY A 188 16.63 -15.76 -7.14
N MET A 189 16.41 -14.46 -7.40
CA MET A 189 15.37 -14.01 -8.34
C MET A 189 15.83 -14.00 -9.80
N ASP A 190 17.08 -14.38 -10.06
CA ASP A 190 17.59 -14.77 -11.37
C ASP A 190 17.49 -16.30 -11.63
N GLN A 191 16.90 -17.06 -10.70
CA GLN A 191 16.77 -18.52 -10.76
C GLN A 191 15.36 -19.01 -10.37
N ILE A 192 14.33 -18.20 -10.62
CA ILE A 192 12.93 -18.56 -10.40
C ILE A 192 12.60 -19.84 -11.20
N PRO A 193 12.10 -20.91 -10.54
CA PRO A 193 11.80 -22.16 -11.21
C PRO A 193 10.74 -22.00 -12.31
N PRO A 194 10.69 -22.91 -13.30
CA PRO A 194 9.61 -22.92 -14.28
C PRO A 194 8.27 -23.22 -13.60
N ARG A 195 7.18 -22.88 -14.30
CA ARG A 195 5.82 -23.26 -13.89
C ARG A 195 5.65 -24.78 -13.87
N PRO A 196 4.60 -25.31 -13.20
CA PRO A 196 4.32 -26.74 -13.16
C PRO A 196 4.12 -27.39 -14.54
N ASP A 197 3.70 -26.62 -15.54
CA ASP A 197 3.54 -27.04 -16.92
C ASP A 197 4.86 -27.02 -17.74
N GLY A 198 5.98 -26.65 -17.12
CA GLY A 198 7.28 -26.53 -17.75
C GLY A 198 7.56 -25.18 -18.42
N THR A 199 6.60 -24.25 -18.44
CA THR A 199 6.79 -22.91 -18.99
C THR A 199 7.87 -22.15 -18.20
N PRO A 200 8.90 -21.59 -18.84
CA PRO A 200 9.92 -20.81 -18.15
C PRO A 200 9.35 -19.56 -17.46
N SER A 201 9.82 -19.27 -16.25
CA SER A 201 9.52 -18.02 -15.54
C SER A 201 10.40 -16.87 -16.04
N LYS A 202 9.87 -15.64 -16.07
CA LYS A 202 10.68 -14.44 -16.28
C LYS A 202 11.52 -14.20 -15.05
N GLN A 203 12.83 -14.20 -15.26
CA GLN A 203 13.81 -13.87 -14.24
C GLN A 203 13.85 -12.36 -14.01
N TRP A 204 14.14 -11.94 -12.78
CA TRP A 204 14.32 -10.53 -12.48
C TRP A 204 15.60 -10.01 -13.12
N THR A 205 15.56 -8.76 -13.59
CA THR A 205 16.69 -8.09 -14.20
C THR A 205 16.97 -6.75 -13.51
N PRO A 206 18.21 -6.25 -13.58
CA PRO A 206 18.57 -5.00 -12.93
C PRO A 206 17.69 -3.83 -13.35
N ASN A 207 17.31 -2.97 -12.39
CA ASN A 207 16.44 -1.82 -12.62
C ASN A 207 16.61 -0.75 -11.53
N ALA A 208 15.83 0.34 -11.65
CA ALA A 208 15.86 1.49 -10.74
C ALA A 208 15.53 1.14 -9.26
N GLY A 209 14.88 0.01 -9.02
CA GLY A 209 14.58 -0.52 -7.69
C GLY A 209 13.59 0.33 -6.90
N LEU A 210 13.81 0.41 -5.59
CA LEU A 210 12.96 1.19 -4.68
C LEU A 210 13.35 2.67 -4.72
N GLN A 211 12.34 3.54 -4.70
CA GLN A 211 12.51 4.99 -4.72
C GLN A 211 11.67 5.62 -3.60
N PHE A 212 12.30 5.82 -2.45
CA PHE A 212 11.66 6.39 -1.27
C PHE A 212 11.55 7.92 -1.40
N ASP A 213 10.34 8.45 -1.49
CA ASP A 213 10.06 9.89 -1.38
C ASP A 213 10.29 10.30 0.09
N ARG A 214 11.19 11.25 0.36
CA ARG A 214 11.49 11.73 1.72
C ARG A 214 11.64 13.23 1.74
N THR A 215 11.41 13.82 2.91
CA THR A 215 11.77 15.22 3.18
C THR A 215 12.96 15.26 4.12
N ILE A 216 13.97 16.06 3.80
CA ILE A 216 15.11 16.25 4.71
C ILE A 216 14.67 17.09 5.92
N THR A 217 14.86 16.55 7.13
CA THR A 217 14.52 17.22 8.39
C THR A 217 15.74 17.77 9.13
N ALA A 218 16.94 17.22 8.88
CA ALA A 218 18.20 17.76 9.40
C ALA A 218 19.39 17.43 8.48
N VAL A 219 20.38 18.31 8.47
CA VAL A 219 21.69 18.11 7.82
C VAL A 219 22.79 18.46 8.81
N ASN A 220 23.59 17.46 9.19
CA ASN A 220 24.68 17.59 10.16
C ASN A 220 25.98 17.07 9.54
N GLY A 221 26.77 17.97 8.96
CA GLY A 221 27.96 17.58 8.19
C GLY A 221 27.56 16.75 6.97
N LYS A 222 27.89 15.45 6.97
CA LYS A 222 27.52 14.51 5.89
C LYS A 222 26.31 13.63 6.24
N THR A 223 25.80 13.72 7.46
CA THR A 223 24.63 12.96 7.89
C THR A 223 23.36 13.73 7.54
N VAL A 224 22.44 13.06 6.85
CA VAL A 224 21.14 13.59 6.45
C VAL A 224 20.06 12.80 7.16
N ARG A 225 19.09 13.48 7.76
CA ARG A 225 17.93 12.89 8.43
C ARG A 225 16.65 13.17 7.64
N PHE A 226 15.75 12.20 7.63
CA PHE A 226 14.48 12.22 6.91
C PHE A 226 13.30 12.35 7.86
N ASP A 227 12.14 12.65 7.31
CA ASP A 227 10.84 12.62 7.97
C ASP A 227 10.38 11.20 8.28
N VAL A 228 10.54 10.27 7.34
CA VAL A 228 10.05 8.88 7.42
C VAL A 228 11.20 7.87 7.34
N PRO A 229 11.22 6.79 8.16
CA PRO A 229 12.29 5.80 8.11
C PRO A 229 12.30 5.04 6.78
N LEU A 230 13.47 4.51 6.41
CA LEU A 230 13.64 3.60 5.28
C LEU A 230 13.23 2.19 5.70
N THR A 231 12.39 1.54 4.89
CA THR A 231 11.89 0.19 5.18
C THR A 231 12.72 -0.91 4.54
N ASN A 232 13.77 -0.56 3.79
CA ASN A 232 14.73 -1.50 3.23
C ASN A 232 16.14 -1.07 3.59
N ALA A 233 16.99 -2.04 3.98
CA ALA A 233 18.40 -1.76 4.19
C ALA A 233 19.06 -1.28 2.90
N LEU A 234 20.10 -0.45 3.04
CA LEU A 234 20.98 -0.06 1.95
C LEU A 234 22.35 -0.71 2.20
N GLU A 235 22.62 -1.80 1.50
CA GLU A 235 23.85 -2.58 1.66
C GLU A 235 24.81 -2.29 0.51
N SER A 236 25.96 -1.66 0.77
CA SER A 236 26.87 -1.21 -0.29
C SER A 236 27.44 -2.35 -1.14
N GLN A 237 27.39 -3.60 -0.65
CA GLN A 237 27.78 -4.80 -1.41
C GLN A 237 26.77 -5.20 -2.50
N TYR A 238 25.53 -4.71 -2.40
CA TYR A 238 24.40 -5.13 -3.23
C TYR A 238 23.82 -3.99 -4.06
N THR A 239 24.07 -2.74 -3.67
CA THR A 239 23.44 -1.58 -4.30
C THR A 239 24.29 -0.32 -4.14
N HIS A 240 24.30 0.51 -5.17
CA HIS A 240 24.85 1.85 -5.14
C HIS A 240 23.71 2.85 -4.90
N ALA A 241 23.28 2.93 -3.64
CA ALA A 241 22.19 3.82 -3.25
C ALA A 241 22.57 5.30 -3.38
N THR A 242 21.58 6.14 -3.70
CA THR A 242 21.78 7.59 -3.87
C THR A 242 20.66 8.39 -3.23
N VAL A 243 20.95 9.65 -2.92
CA VAL A 243 19.98 10.67 -2.52
C VAL A 243 19.93 11.72 -3.62
N THR A 244 18.76 11.94 -4.21
CA THR A 244 18.59 12.92 -5.30
C THR A 244 17.42 13.84 -4.98
N ARG A 245 17.65 15.16 -4.92
CA ARG A 245 16.55 16.12 -4.78
C ARG A 245 15.65 16.08 -6.01
N TYR A 246 14.38 16.38 -5.83
CA TYR A 246 13.43 16.46 -6.93
C TYR A 246 12.36 17.52 -6.68
N SER A 247 11.67 17.91 -7.75
CA SER A 247 10.40 18.61 -7.70
C SER A 247 9.35 17.80 -8.45
N TYR A 248 8.06 18.04 -8.16
CA TYR A 248 6.96 17.36 -8.85
C TYR A 248 5.93 18.38 -9.33
N PRO A 249 6.25 19.18 -10.36
CA PRO A 249 5.28 20.11 -10.93
C PRO A 249 4.06 19.35 -11.45
N GLY A 250 2.88 19.68 -10.93
CA GLY A 250 1.62 19.02 -11.30
C GLY A 250 1.22 17.84 -10.42
N ARG A 251 1.91 17.56 -9.29
CA ARG A 251 1.35 16.74 -8.20
C ARG A 251 0.26 17.54 -7.51
N ILE A 252 -0.96 17.00 -7.43
CA ILE A 252 -2.05 17.68 -6.73
C ILE A 252 -2.06 17.28 -5.25
N SER A 253 -2.74 18.04 -4.41
CA SER A 253 -2.86 17.73 -2.98
C SER A 253 -4.14 18.25 -2.35
N GLY A 254 -4.51 17.68 -1.20
CA GLY A 254 -5.67 18.14 -0.44
C GLY A 254 -7.00 17.87 -1.14
N SER A 255 -7.08 16.83 -1.97
CA SER A 255 -8.28 16.49 -2.74
C SER A 255 -8.85 15.14 -2.30
N GLY A 256 -10.14 14.91 -2.52
CA GLY A 256 -10.76 13.68 -2.02
C GLY A 256 -12.10 13.28 -2.61
N LEU A 257 -12.51 12.06 -2.25
CA LEU A 257 -13.82 11.49 -2.49
C LEU A 257 -14.44 11.09 -1.15
N ALA A 258 -15.69 11.47 -0.87
CA ALA A 258 -16.29 11.13 0.42
C ALA A 258 -17.80 10.87 0.41
N HIS A 259 -18.27 10.13 1.41
CA HIS A 259 -19.68 10.03 1.78
C HIS A 259 -20.61 9.55 0.65
N LEU A 260 -20.25 8.48 -0.04
CA LEU A 260 -21.07 7.91 -1.12
C LEU A 260 -20.85 6.42 -1.28
N SER A 261 -21.77 5.75 -1.97
CA SER A 261 -21.57 4.40 -2.48
C SER A 261 -21.47 4.42 -4.00
N ALA A 262 -20.99 3.31 -4.55
CA ALA A 262 -21.05 3.04 -5.97
C ALA A 262 -21.35 1.57 -6.22
N ASP A 263 -21.96 1.28 -7.36
CA ASP A 263 -22.35 -0.06 -7.74
C ASP A 263 -21.88 -0.38 -9.17
N GLY A 264 -21.10 -1.46 -9.30
CA GLY A 264 -20.51 -1.95 -10.53
C GLY A 264 -21.33 -3.03 -11.24
N SER A 265 -22.53 -3.39 -10.79
CA SER A 265 -23.25 -4.56 -11.31
C SER A 265 -23.58 -4.47 -12.80
N GLU A 266 -23.74 -3.27 -13.35
CA GLU A 266 -24.01 -3.09 -14.78
C GLU A 266 -22.77 -3.35 -15.65
N PHE A 267 -21.56 -3.15 -15.13
CA PHE A 267 -20.32 -3.49 -15.83
C PHE A 267 -20.21 -4.99 -16.17
N GLU A 268 -20.87 -5.85 -15.40
CA GLU A 268 -20.92 -7.30 -15.69
C GLU A 268 -21.60 -7.62 -17.03
N GLN A 269 -22.39 -6.69 -17.58
CA GLN A 269 -23.06 -6.86 -18.87
C GLN A 269 -22.14 -6.54 -20.06
N ASP A 270 -20.99 -5.89 -19.84
CA ASP A 270 -20.01 -5.63 -20.90
C ASP A 270 -19.39 -6.97 -21.37
N PRO A 271 -19.41 -7.31 -22.67
CA PRO A 271 -18.76 -8.51 -23.19
C PRO A 271 -17.26 -8.62 -22.85
N ALA A 272 -16.58 -7.50 -22.59
CA ALA A 272 -15.19 -7.48 -22.16
C ALA A 272 -15.00 -7.97 -20.71
N TRP A 273 -16.05 -8.07 -19.90
CA TRP A 273 -16.01 -8.55 -18.52
C TRP A 273 -15.30 -9.89 -18.37
N HIS A 274 -15.58 -10.84 -19.27
CA HIS A 274 -14.97 -12.17 -19.30
C HIS A 274 -13.56 -12.24 -19.93
N ASN A 275 -13.02 -11.13 -20.46
CA ASN A 275 -11.72 -11.07 -21.13
C ASN A 275 -10.76 -10.14 -20.38
N ASP A 276 -10.54 -10.41 -19.10
CA ASP A 276 -9.76 -9.58 -18.17
C ASP A 276 -10.32 -8.17 -17.93
N GLY A 277 -11.48 -7.83 -18.51
CA GLY A 277 -12.10 -6.52 -18.33
C GLY A 277 -12.57 -6.26 -16.90
N PHE A 278 -12.85 -7.29 -16.11
CA PHE A 278 -13.19 -7.10 -14.70
C PHE A 278 -12.06 -6.39 -13.90
N PHE A 279 -10.78 -6.52 -14.30
CA PHE A 279 -9.69 -5.73 -13.70
C PHE A 279 -9.78 -4.23 -13.96
N THR A 280 -10.52 -3.80 -15.00
CA THR A 280 -10.72 -2.38 -15.33
C THR A 280 -12.00 -1.80 -14.71
N SER A 281 -12.84 -2.64 -14.08
CA SER A 281 -13.98 -2.22 -13.27
C SER A 281 -13.50 -1.68 -11.93
N GLN A 282 -13.31 -0.35 -11.85
CA GLN A 282 -12.77 0.30 -10.66
C GLN A 282 -13.61 1.47 -10.18
N LEU A 283 -13.74 1.61 -8.86
CA LEU A 283 -14.39 2.79 -8.28
C LEU A 283 -13.42 3.98 -8.24
N VAL A 284 -12.30 3.86 -7.53
CA VAL A 284 -11.34 4.97 -7.36
C VAL A 284 -9.93 4.57 -7.74
N SER A 285 -9.27 5.45 -8.51
CA SER A 285 -7.81 5.47 -8.65
C SER A 285 -7.23 6.81 -8.21
N VAL A 286 -6.19 6.78 -7.40
CA VAL A 286 -5.44 7.97 -6.94
C VAL A 286 -4.00 7.87 -7.42
N ASP A 287 -3.52 8.83 -8.21
CA ASP A 287 -2.13 8.85 -8.70
C ASP A 287 -1.64 10.28 -8.91
N ALA A 288 -0.32 10.52 -8.92
CA ALA A 288 0.26 11.87 -9.03
C ALA A 288 -0.43 12.88 -8.08
N ALA A 289 -0.75 12.42 -6.87
CA ALA A 289 -1.43 13.16 -5.82
C ALA A 289 -0.75 12.88 -4.48
N GLU A 290 -0.75 13.85 -3.59
CA GLU A 290 -0.32 13.69 -2.20
C GLU A 290 -1.33 14.22 -1.21
N ASP A 291 -1.28 13.76 0.05
CA ASP A 291 -2.16 14.25 1.12
C ASP A 291 -3.63 14.32 0.67
N SER A 292 -4.09 13.22 0.08
CA SER A 292 -5.42 13.08 -0.53
C SER A 292 -6.15 11.89 0.07
N TRP A 293 -7.49 11.87 -0.02
CA TRP A 293 -8.28 10.89 0.73
C TRP A 293 -9.45 10.30 -0.06
N VAL A 294 -9.83 9.10 0.37
CA VAL A 294 -11.15 8.50 0.13
C VAL A 294 -11.70 8.16 1.50
N ASN A 295 -12.86 8.72 1.87
CA ASN A 295 -13.41 8.56 3.23
C ASN A 295 -14.92 8.27 3.22
N ASP A 296 -15.35 7.22 3.94
CA ASP A 296 -16.77 6.81 3.98
C ASP A 296 -17.30 6.53 2.56
N VAL A 297 -16.64 5.58 1.88
CA VAL A 297 -16.96 5.19 0.50
C VAL A 297 -17.14 3.69 0.37
N VAL A 298 -18.26 3.28 -0.21
CA VAL A 298 -18.59 1.87 -0.46
C VAL A 298 -18.54 1.59 -1.98
N ALA A 299 -17.89 0.49 -2.36
CA ALA A 299 -17.86 -0.03 -3.72
C ALA A 299 -18.54 -1.41 -3.72
N ASP A 300 -19.74 -1.51 -4.29
CA ASP A 300 -20.49 -2.76 -4.44
C ASP A 300 -20.27 -3.35 -5.85
N HIS A 301 -20.03 -4.65 -5.98
CA HIS A 301 -19.97 -5.37 -7.28
C HIS A 301 -18.92 -4.84 -8.27
N PHE A 302 -17.79 -4.31 -7.80
CA PHE A 302 -16.66 -3.97 -8.66
C PHE A 302 -15.74 -5.17 -8.86
N GLY A 303 -14.96 -5.16 -9.93
CA GLY A 303 -13.85 -6.09 -10.08
C GLY A 303 -12.61 -5.64 -9.31
N SER A 304 -12.36 -4.35 -9.12
CA SER A 304 -11.25 -3.85 -8.30
C SER A 304 -11.62 -2.49 -7.70
N ALA A 305 -11.84 -2.36 -6.39
CA ALA A 305 -12.47 -1.15 -5.86
C ALA A 305 -11.55 0.08 -5.78
N PHE A 306 -10.43 -0.02 -5.05
CA PHE A 306 -9.60 1.12 -4.65
C PHE A 306 -8.14 0.94 -5.08
N GLY A 307 -7.59 1.91 -5.79
CA GLY A 307 -6.20 1.89 -6.27
C GLY A 307 -5.41 3.14 -5.89
N THR A 308 -4.16 2.96 -5.49
CA THR A 308 -3.14 4.02 -5.45
C THR A 308 -2.03 3.70 -6.44
N GLY A 309 -1.71 4.64 -7.31
CA GLY A 309 -0.67 4.54 -8.32
C GLY A 309 0.73 4.80 -7.78
N GLU A 310 1.75 4.49 -8.58
CA GLU A 310 3.18 4.59 -8.20
C GLU A 310 3.62 6.02 -7.83
N ASN A 311 2.88 7.04 -8.27
CA ASN A 311 3.18 8.44 -7.98
C ASN A 311 2.36 9.02 -6.83
N ALA A 312 1.51 8.21 -6.20
CA ALA A 312 0.73 8.58 -5.03
C ALA A 312 1.59 8.56 -3.76
N LEU A 313 1.40 9.56 -2.89
CA LEU A 313 2.15 9.75 -1.65
C LEU A 313 1.21 10.16 -0.52
N ARG A 314 1.28 9.54 0.66
CA ARG A 314 0.44 9.96 1.82
C ARG A 314 -1.06 9.96 1.52
N ILE A 315 -1.55 8.85 0.93
CA ILE A 315 -2.98 8.67 0.63
C ILE A 315 -3.69 8.00 1.81
N SER A 316 -4.87 8.50 2.16
CA SER A 316 -5.72 7.93 3.20
C SER A 316 -6.98 7.31 2.60
N LEU A 317 -7.14 6.00 2.72
CA LEU A 317 -8.38 5.26 2.44
C LEU A 317 -9.01 4.89 3.79
N LEU A 318 -10.04 5.63 4.21
CA LEU A 318 -10.61 5.57 5.56
C LEU A 318 -12.08 5.17 5.50
N ASN A 319 -12.52 4.27 6.37
CA ASN A 319 -13.93 3.87 6.42
C ASN A 319 -14.47 3.42 5.05
N THR A 320 -13.66 2.66 4.30
CA THR A 320 -13.99 2.23 2.94
C THR A 320 -14.38 0.77 2.88
N SER A 321 -15.28 0.40 1.99
CA SER A 321 -15.72 -1.00 1.82
C SER A 321 -15.71 -1.42 0.36
N SER A 322 -15.10 -2.57 0.05
CA SER A 322 -15.29 -3.31 -1.21
C SER A 322 -16.24 -4.46 -0.91
N LEU A 323 -17.49 -4.37 -1.34
CA LEU A 323 -18.53 -5.33 -1.01
C LEU A 323 -18.92 -6.14 -2.23
N ASP A 324 -19.04 -7.44 -2.01
CA ASP A 324 -19.45 -8.46 -2.97
C ASP A 324 -18.70 -8.33 -4.29
N GLU A 325 -17.37 -8.25 -4.17
CA GLU A 325 -16.45 -8.08 -5.28
C GLU A 325 -16.73 -9.14 -6.36
N SER A 326 -16.98 -8.64 -7.57
CA SER A 326 -17.56 -9.44 -8.64
C SER A 326 -16.46 -9.95 -9.57
N VAL A 327 -16.44 -11.27 -9.75
CA VAL A 327 -15.46 -11.96 -10.58
C VAL A 327 -16.19 -12.98 -11.46
N PRO A 328 -15.90 -13.02 -12.78
CA PRO A 328 -16.41 -14.06 -13.66
C PRO A 328 -16.13 -15.47 -13.10
N GLN A 329 -17.15 -16.34 -13.13
CA GLN A 329 -17.04 -17.70 -12.58
C GLN A 329 -16.10 -18.61 -13.38
N ASP A 330 -15.86 -18.28 -14.64
CA ASP A 330 -15.02 -19.01 -15.59
C ASP A 330 -13.55 -18.57 -15.59
N ILE A 331 -13.20 -17.48 -14.88
CA ILE A 331 -11.83 -16.97 -14.76
C ILE A 331 -11.24 -17.40 -13.43
N HIS A 332 -9.97 -17.82 -13.41
CA HIS A 332 -9.26 -18.20 -12.19
C HIS A 332 -8.54 -17.03 -11.50
N ASP A 333 -8.11 -16.02 -12.26
CA ASP A 333 -7.36 -14.89 -11.73
C ASP A 333 -8.19 -14.07 -10.76
N GLN A 334 -7.55 -13.65 -9.67
CA GLN A 334 -8.16 -12.87 -8.60
C GLN A 334 -7.87 -11.39 -8.87
N PRO A 335 -8.88 -10.50 -8.85
CA PRO A 335 -8.61 -9.08 -8.78
C PRO A 335 -8.35 -8.66 -7.33
N ALA A 336 -8.17 -7.37 -7.11
CA ALA A 336 -7.87 -6.83 -5.80
C ALA A 336 -8.82 -5.71 -5.39
N ALA A 337 -9.42 -5.85 -4.20
CA ALA A 337 -10.20 -4.81 -3.55
C ALA A 337 -9.38 -3.53 -3.37
N TYR A 338 -8.15 -3.70 -2.88
CA TYR A 338 -7.21 -2.60 -2.61
C TYR A 338 -5.86 -2.90 -3.26
N THR A 339 -5.50 -2.08 -4.24
CA THR A 339 -4.18 -2.11 -4.89
C THR A 339 -3.34 -0.91 -4.46
N ILE A 340 -2.19 -1.20 -3.84
CA ILE A 340 -1.23 -0.17 -3.41
C ILE A 340 0.02 -0.23 -4.30
N SER A 341 0.27 0.84 -5.04
CA SER A 341 1.51 1.02 -5.80
C SER A 341 2.31 2.24 -5.32
N GLY A 342 1.67 3.15 -4.59
CA GLY A 342 2.30 4.32 -3.98
C GLY A 342 2.93 4.02 -2.62
N GLN A 343 3.37 5.06 -1.93
CA GLN A 343 4.04 4.94 -0.63
C GLN A 343 3.41 5.86 0.43
N GLU A 344 3.64 5.54 1.70
CA GLU A 344 3.06 6.24 2.84
C GLU A 344 1.53 6.19 2.84
N THR A 345 0.94 5.12 2.27
CA THR A 345 -0.51 4.93 2.20
C THR A 345 -1.04 4.36 3.51
N LEU A 346 -2.17 4.92 3.99
CA LEU A 346 -2.95 4.39 5.10
C LEU A 346 -4.30 3.89 4.59
N VAL A 347 -4.55 2.59 4.76
CA VAL A 347 -5.87 1.97 4.63
C VAL A 347 -6.35 1.64 6.04
N ARG A 348 -7.48 2.20 6.48
CA ARG A 348 -7.93 2.03 7.87
C ARG A 348 -9.44 1.87 7.98
N GLN A 349 -9.88 1.00 8.88
CA GLN A 349 -11.30 0.74 9.17
C GLN A 349 -12.06 0.33 7.91
N CYS A 350 -11.59 -0.72 7.26
CA CYS A 350 -12.10 -1.13 5.96
C CYS A 350 -12.69 -2.53 5.93
N VAL A 351 -13.63 -2.75 5.01
CA VAL A 351 -14.31 -4.05 4.83
C VAL A 351 -14.11 -4.56 3.41
N VAL A 352 -13.87 -5.86 3.28
CA VAL A 352 -13.89 -6.59 2.01
C VAL A 352 -14.86 -7.76 2.12
N THR A 353 -15.80 -7.91 1.18
CA THR A 353 -16.57 -9.14 1.00
C THR A 353 -16.46 -9.61 -0.44
N GLY A 354 -16.34 -10.92 -0.65
CA GLY A 354 -16.20 -11.49 -1.99
C GLY A 354 -15.63 -12.89 -1.97
N SER A 355 -15.44 -13.48 -3.14
CA SER A 355 -14.85 -14.81 -3.32
C SER A 355 -13.99 -14.78 -4.58
N ASN A 356 -12.77 -15.31 -4.52
CA ASN A 356 -11.73 -15.16 -5.55
C ASN A 356 -11.11 -13.76 -5.60
N VAL A 357 -10.69 -13.24 -4.45
CA VAL A 357 -10.26 -11.84 -4.29
C VAL A 357 -8.95 -11.78 -3.53
N HIS A 358 -8.07 -10.88 -3.95
CA HIS A 358 -6.99 -10.38 -3.13
C HIS A 358 -7.46 -9.15 -2.32
N ALA A 359 -7.67 -9.29 -1.01
CA ALA A 359 -8.26 -8.20 -0.22
C ALA A 359 -7.34 -6.96 -0.17
N TRP A 360 -6.04 -7.14 0.09
CA TRP A 360 -5.08 -6.04 0.06
C TRP A 360 -3.77 -6.51 -0.57
N ILE A 361 -3.31 -5.78 -1.58
CA ILE A 361 -2.04 -6.04 -2.24
C ILE A 361 -1.17 -4.81 -2.35
N THR A 362 0.14 -5.05 -2.36
CA THR A 362 1.12 -4.12 -2.92
C THR A 362 1.68 -4.64 -4.23
N GLN A 363 1.89 -3.75 -5.20
CA GLN A 363 2.48 -4.07 -6.50
C GLN A 363 4.02 -4.19 -6.45
N ALA A 364 4.65 -4.26 -7.62
CA ALA A 364 6.09 -4.35 -7.78
C ALA A 364 6.83 -3.12 -7.24
N ARG A 365 7.91 -3.34 -6.49
CA ARG A 365 8.86 -2.31 -6.03
C ARG A 365 8.21 -1.16 -5.26
N VAL A 366 7.17 -1.48 -4.49
CA VAL A 366 6.46 -0.48 -3.67
C VAL A 366 7.30 -0.10 -2.46
N PRO A 367 7.72 1.17 -2.32
CA PRO A 367 8.41 1.65 -1.12
C PRO A 367 7.42 1.83 0.03
N GLY A 368 7.84 1.51 1.25
CA GLY A 368 7.09 1.75 2.46
C GLY A 368 7.55 2.99 3.23
N PRO A 369 6.96 3.23 4.42
CA PRO A 369 5.93 2.41 5.04
C PRO A 369 4.58 2.50 4.32
N ASN A 370 3.80 1.42 4.33
CA ASN A 370 2.36 1.43 4.02
C ASN A 370 1.63 0.67 5.13
N VAL A 371 0.41 1.09 5.46
CA VAL A 371 -0.36 0.50 6.57
C VAL A 371 -1.74 0.09 6.10
N ILE A 372 -2.14 -1.13 6.44
CA ILE A 372 -3.53 -1.59 6.44
C ILE A 372 -3.88 -1.94 7.89
N SER A 373 -4.82 -1.22 8.49
CA SER A 373 -5.12 -1.33 9.92
C SER A 373 -6.63 -1.38 10.21
N HIS A 374 -7.03 -2.18 11.21
CA HIS A 374 -8.43 -2.32 11.64
C HIS A 374 -9.37 -2.73 10.49
N CYS A 375 -8.96 -3.69 9.65
CA CYS A 375 -9.76 -4.11 8.50
C CYS A 375 -10.22 -5.56 8.58
N THR A 376 -11.37 -5.85 7.95
CA THR A 376 -11.93 -7.19 7.86
C THR A 376 -12.13 -7.60 6.40
N ALA A 377 -11.73 -8.82 6.05
CA ALA A 377 -12.05 -9.45 4.79
C ALA A 377 -12.81 -10.75 5.02
N THR A 378 -13.99 -10.89 4.41
CA THR A 378 -14.89 -12.04 4.56
C THR A 378 -15.06 -12.76 3.23
N ASN A 379 -14.72 -14.05 3.19
CA ASN A 379 -14.95 -14.89 2.01
C ASN A 379 -16.42 -15.30 1.98
N THR A 380 -17.16 -14.81 0.98
CA THR A 380 -18.60 -15.09 0.82
C THR A 380 -18.88 -16.29 -0.08
N GLY A 381 -17.84 -16.99 -0.55
CA GLY A 381 -17.96 -18.14 -1.44
C GLY A 381 -16.91 -19.23 -1.21
N SER A 382 -16.76 -20.11 -2.20
CA SER A 382 -15.90 -21.29 -2.12
C SER A 382 -14.50 -21.09 -2.71
N ARG A 383 -14.22 -19.93 -3.32
CA ARG A 383 -12.94 -19.63 -3.97
C ARG A 383 -12.02 -18.89 -3.01
N ILE A 384 -10.74 -18.75 -3.41
CA ILE A 384 -9.68 -18.24 -2.53
C ILE A 384 -9.95 -16.79 -2.17
N LEU A 385 -9.77 -16.46 -0.89
CA LEU A 385 -9.60 -15.09 -0.42
C LEU A 385 -8.26 -15.01 0.29
N ASP A 386 -7.40 -14.12 -0.17
CA ASP A 386 -6.08 -13.91 0.42
C ASP A 386 -5.68 -12.43 0.44
N ALA A 387 -4.62 -12.12 1.18
CA ALA A 387 -4.02 -10.80 1.24
C ALA A 387 -2.51 -10.92 1.44
N GLY A 388 -1.80 -9.85 1.12
CA GLY A 388 -0.34 -9.79 1.18
C GLY A 388 0.26 -9.08 -0.03
N PRO A 389 1.56 -8.77 -0.01
CA PRO A 389 2.24 -8.23 -1.17
C PRO A 389 2.08 -9.18 -2.38
N HIS A 390 1.90 -8.61 -3.57
CA HIS A 390 1.56 -9.41 -4.75
C HIS A 390 2.76 -9.80 -5.59
N GLN A 391 3.76 -8.93 -5.75
CA GLN A 391 4.89 -9.24 -6.63
C GLN A 391 6.10 -8.33 -6.43
N ARG A 392 7.29 -8.85 -6.74
CA ARG A 392 8.52 -8.09 -7.01
C ARG A 392 8.90 -7.03 -5.97
N TRP A 393 9.01 -7.44 -4.72
CA TRP A 393 9.68 -6.71 -3.65
C TRP A 393 9.03 -5.39 -3.23
N ALA A 394 7.80 -5.45 -2.72
CA ALA A 394 7.28 -4.38 -1.87
C ALA A 394 7.99 -4.38 -0.51
N SER A 395 8.31 -3.21 0.03
CA SER A 395 9.06 -3.10 1.28
C SER A 395 8.26 -2.37 2.35
N GLY A 396 8.18 -2.92 3.56
CA GLY A 396 7.66 -2.16 4.71
C GLY A 396 6.16 -1.98 4.74
N THR A 397 5.39 -3.04 4.51
CA THR A 397 3.94 -2.98 4.71
C THR A 397 3.58 -3.53 6.08
N LEU A 398 2.84 -2.76 6.87
CA LEU A 398 2.23 -3.20 8.11
C LEU A 398 0.78 -3.61 7.85
N TYR A 399 0.47 -4.84 8.23
CA TYR A 399 -0.88 -5.40 8.33
C TYR A 399 -1.18 -5.50 9.83
N ASP A 400 -2.13 -4.72 10.32
CA ASP A 400 -2.29 -4.44 11.75
C ASP A 400 -3.74 -4.61 12.20
N ASP A 401 -3.97 -5.52 13.14
CA ASP A 401 -5.30 -5.86 13.63
C ASP A 401 -6.29 -6.19 12.49
N LEU A 402 -5.88 -7.12 11.63
CA LEU A 402 -6.71 -7.59 10.51
C LEU A 402 -7.48 -8.85 10.86
N THR A 403 -8.74 -8.94 10.43
CA THR A 403 -9.51 -10.18 10.43
C THR A 403 -9.70 -10.68 9.00
N VAL A 404 -9.13 -11.85 8.66
CA VAL A 404 -9.22 -12.45 7.31
C VAL A 404 -9.92 -13.80 7.41
N SER A 405 -11.25 -13.77 7.22
CA SER A 405 -12.22 -14.87 7.15
C SER A 405 -11.78 -16.25 7.68
N PRO A 406 -11.58 -16.46 8.99
CA PRO A 406 -11.31 -17.80 9.50
C PRO A 406 -12.52 -18.73 9.26
N PRO A 407 -12.34 -19.97 8.74
CA PRO A 407 -11.08 -20.66 8.50
C PRO A 407 -10.53 -20.59 7.06
N SER A 408 -11.16 -19.87 6.13
CA SER A 408 -10.87 -19.90 4.69
C SER A 408 -10.00 -18.76 4.15
N GLY A 409 -9.69 -17.74 4.94
CA GLY A 409 -8.89 -16.59 4.56
C GLY A 409 -7.38 -16.79 4.79
N HIS A 410 -6.55 -16.31 3.85
CA HIS A 410 -5.09 -16.49 3.90
C HIS A 410 -4.33 -15.16 3.91
N LEU A 411 -3.31 -15.03 4.76
CA LEU A 411 -2.42 -13.87 4.77
C LEU A 411 -0.97 -14.32 4.53
N GLN A 412 -0.30 -13.74 3.53
CA GLN A 412 0.97 -14.29 3.05
C GLN A 412 2.04 -13.21 2.84
N LEU A 413 3.17 -13.35 3.52
CA LEU A 413 4.43 -12.66 3.22
C LEU A 413 5.40 -13.70 2.65
N SER A 414 5.32 -13.94 1.34
CA SER A 414 5.92 -15.11 0.71
C SER A 414 6.70 -14.84 -0.58
N ASP A 415 7.51 -15.82 -0.97
CA ASP A 415 7.98 -15.94 -2.35
C ASP A 415 6.90 -16.63 -3.18
N ARG A 416 6.35 -15.89 -4.16
CA ARG A 416 5.31 -16.38 -5.06
C ARG A 416 5.89 -17.11 -6.27
N GLN A 417 7.21 -17.26 -6.34
CA GLN A 417 7.94 -18.09 -7.31
C GLN A 417 7.50 -17.82 -8.75
N TRP A 418 7.06 -18.86 -9.47
CA TRP A 418 6.62 -18.82 -10.87
C TRP A 418 5.23 -18.23 -11.09
N MET A 419 4.49 -17.87 -10.03
CA MET A 419 3.16 -17.27 -10.17
C MET A 419 3.23 -16.01 -11.04
N GLY A 420 2.11 -15.70 -11.70
CA GLY A 420 2.10 -14.72 -12.78
C GLY A 420 3.18 -15.08 -13.80
N SER A 421 4.03 -14.12 -14.18
CA SER A 421 5.15 -14.39 -15.09
C SER A 421 6.51 -14.57 -14.38
N GLY A 422 6.55 -14.79 -13.08
CA GLY A 422 7.77 -14.70 -12.26
C GLY A 422 7.63 -13.57 -11.24
N GLN A 423 6.65 -13.70 -10.35
CA GLN A 423 6.39 -12.72 -9.30
C GLN A 423 7.49 -12.70 -8.25
N GLY A 424 8.06 -13.88 -7.90
CA GLY A 424 9.16 -14.02 -6.95
C GLY A 424 8.81 -13.55 -5.54
N TRP A 425 9.84 -13.14 -4.78
CA TRP A 425 9.68 -12.49 -3.47
C TRP A 425 8.71 -11.31 -3.57
N ALA A 426 7.53 -11.46 -2.98
CA ALA A 426 6.47 -10.48 -3.15
C ALA A 426 6.70 -9.26 -2.25
N GLY A 427 7.11 -9.48 -1.00
CA GLY A 427 7.48 -8.39 -0.09
C GLY A 427 8.51 -8.76 0.96
N ALA A 428 9.07 -7.71 1.57
CA ALA A 428 10.19 -7.78 2.50
C ALA A 428 10.05 -6.69 3.58
N ASN A 429 10.60 -6.94 4.77
CA ASN A 429 10.52 -6.00 5.90
C ASN A 429 9.08 -5.61 6.26
N SER A 430 8.14 -6.53 6.02
CA SER A 430 6.72 -6.35 6.28
C SER A 430 6.31 -7.05 7.58
N VAL A 431 5.27 -6.53 8.23
CA VAL A 431 4.83 -6.95 9.56
C VAL A 431 3.37 -7.36 9.51
N LEU A 432 3.06 -8.54 10.05
CA LEU A 432 1.72 -8.91 10.48
C LEU A 432 1.65 -8.69 12.00
N TRP A 433 0.81 -7.78 12.46
CA TRP A 433 0.61 -7.48 13.88
C TRP A 433 -0.81 -7.83 14.28
N ASN A 434 -0.97 -8.74 15.23
CA ASN A 434 -2.26 -9.16 15.78
C ASN A 434 -3.33 -9.54 14.73
N CYS A 435 -2.95 -10.00 13.55
CA CYS A 435 -3.94 -10.45 12.57
C CYS A 435 -4.57 -11.79 12.97
N GLY A 436 -5.89 -11.92 12.84
CA GLY A 436 -6.64 -13.17 12.93
C GLY A 436 -7.03 -13.71 11.56
N THR A 437 -6.59 -14.91 11.22
CA THR A 437 -6.77 -15.48 9.86
C THR A 437 -7.19 -16.96 9.89
N GLY A 438 -7.63 -17.49 8.75
CA GLY A 438 -7.74 -18.93 8.56
C GLY A 438 -6.37 -19.62 8.55
N SER A 439 -5.46 -19.10 7.72
CA SER A 439 -4.04 -19.43 7.78
C SER A 439 -3.14 -18.24 7.50
N TYR A 440 -1.88 -18.32 7.89
CA TYR A 440 -0.87 -17.34 7.51
C TYR A 440 0.47 -18.00 7.16
N LEU A 441 1.16 -17.44 6.17
CA LEU A 441 2.51 -17.83 5.75
C LEU A 441 3.42 -16.62 5.88
N VAL A 442 4.54 -16.77 6.59
CA VAL A 442 5.58 -15.75 6.66
C VAL A 442 6.93 -16.38 6.35
N GLU A 443 7.59 -15.83 5.35
CA GLU A 443 8.90 -16.24 4.89
C GLU A 443 9.89 -15.09 5.00
N ASN A 444 11.14 -15.39 5.38
CA ASN A 444 12.24 -14.43 5.36
C ASN A 444 12.97 -14.51 4.01
N PRO A 445 12.96 -13.44 3.19
CA PRO A 445 13.86 -13.33 2.06
C PRO A 445 15.32 -13.44 2.51
N PRO A 446 16.27 -13.81 1.65
CA PRO A 446 17.67 -14.00 2.06
C PRO A 446 18.33 -12.78 2.73
N THR A 447 17.93 -11.57 2.34
CA THR A 447 18.52 -10.28 2.76
C THR A 447 17.59 -9.41 3.62
N ALA A 448 16.45 -9.95 4.07
CA ALA A 448 15.43 -9.18 4.77
C ALA A 448 14.71 -10.02 5.83
N HIS A 449 13.96 -9.35 6.69
CA HIS A 449 13.09 -10.00 7.67
C HIS A 449 11.64 -9.74 7.30
N ASN A 450 10.74 -10.69 7.53
CA ASN A 450 9.31 -10.47 7.62
C ASN A 450 8.87 -10.97 8.99
N TRP A 451 7.91 -10.27 9.59
CA TRP A 451 7.49 -10.55 10.96
C TRP A 451 6.00 -10.92 11.03
N ALA A 452 5.67 -11.84 11.92
CA ALA A 452 4.31 -12.04 12.44
C ALA A 452 4.35 -12.05 13.97
N LEU A 453 3.67 -11.09 14.59
CA LEU A 453 3.62 -10.91 16.03
C LEU A 453 2.17 -10.97 16.49
N GLY A 454 1.86 -11.93 17.36
CA GLY A 454 0.53 -12.07 17.97
C GLY A 454 -0.56 -12.56 17.02
N CYS A 455 -0.23 -13.10 15.83
CA CYS A 455 -1.22 -13.58 14.89
C CYS A 455 -1.92 -14.87 15.35
N THR A 456 -3.19 -15.02 14.98
CA THR A 456 -3.98 -16.25 15.19
C THR A 456 -4.39 -16.87 13.84
N GLY A 457 -4.58 -18.19 13.81
CA GLY A 457 -4.84 -18.95 12.58
C GLY A 457 -3.86 -20.11 12.40
N THR A 458 -4.05 -20.89 11.34
CA THR A 458 -3.14 -22.00 11.02
C THR A 458 -1.84 -21.46 10.42
N GLN A 459 -0.71 -21.72 11.07
CA GLN A 459 0.59 -21.37 10.50
C GLN A 459 0.95 -22.33 9.36
N SER A 460 1.08 -21.79 8.14
CA SER A 460 1.56 -22.51 6.98
C SER A 460 3.08 -22.67 7.02
N LYS A 461 3.57 -23.81 6.55
CA LYS A 461 5.00 -24.08 6.44
C LYS A 461 5.56 -23.51 5.13
N PRO A 462 6.69 -22.80 5.14
CA PRO A 462 7.37 -22.40 3.92
C PRO A 462 7.74 -23.59 3.02
N PRO A 463 7.85 -23.38 1.70
CA PRO A 463 8.44 -24.35 0.78
C PRO A 463 9.83 -24.84 1.23
N ALA A 464 10.23 -26.01 0.76
CA ALA A 464 11.55 -26.55 1.07
C ALA A 464 12.67 -25.60 0.61
N GLY A 465 13.65 -25.35 1.47
CA GLY A 465 14.76 -24.43 1.20
C GLY A 465 14.48 -22.97 1.57
N HIS A 466 13.21 -22.61 1.82
CA HIS A 466 12.85 -21.27 2.26
C HIS A 466 12.90 -21.18 3.80
N ARG A 467 13.20 -19.98 4.30
CA ARG A 467 13.27 -19.72 5.75
C ARG A 467 11.93 -19.17 6.24
N THR A 468 11.46 -19.68 7.37
CA THR A 468 10.34 -19.08 8.09
C THR A 468 10.72 -17.66 8.53
N GLY A 469 9.74 -16.76 8.49
CA GLY A 469 9.86 -15.42 9.06
C GLY A 469 10.01 -15.41 10.57
N GLU A 470 10.15 -14.22 11.12
CA GLU A 470 10.18 -14.00 12.56
C GLU A 470 8.76 -14.14 13.12
N ILE A 471 8.48 -15.20 13.87
CA ILE A 471 7.15 -15.46 14.44
C ILE A 471 7.21 -15.36 15.96
N VAL A 472 6.43 -14.45 16.53
CA VAL A 472 6.38 -14.15 17.96
C VAL A 472 4.95 -14.30 18.47
N SER A 473 4.77 -15.03 19.57
CA SER A 473 3.45 -15.29 20.18
C SER A 473 2.37 -15.84 19.21
N PRO A 474 2.65 -16.92 18.45
CA PRO A 474 1.65 -17.50 17.56
C PRO A 474 0.44 -18.02 18.35
N GLY A 475 -0.76 -17.73 17.87
CA GLY A 475 -2.02 -18.14 18.50
C GLY A 475 -2.46 -17.25 19.68
N LYS A 476 -1.74 -16.17 19.98
CA LYS A 476 -2.09 -15.25 21.06
C LYS A 476 -1.69 -13.81 20.73
N HIS A 477 -2.67 -12.93 20.63
CA HIS A 477 -2.46 -11.49 20.47
C HIS A 477 -1.55 -10.90 21.56
N LEU A 478 -0.77 -9.91 21.16
CA LEU A 478 0.14 -9.15 22.00
C LEU A 478 -0.45 -7.76 22.28
N PRO A 479 -0.14 -7.12 23.41
CA PRO A 479 -0.34 -5.68 23.55
C PRO A 479 0.77 -4.90 22.81
N PRO A 480 0.51 -3.70 22.27
CA PRO A 480 -0.82 -3.08 22.11
C PRO A 480 -1.67 -3.83 21.07
N GLU A 481 -2.98 -3.58 21.06
CA GLU A 481 -3.90 -4.15 20.07
C GLU A 481 -3.48 -3.81 18.63
N SER A 482 -3.20 -2.53 18.37
CA SER A 482 -2.68 -2.03 17.11
C SER A 482 -1.28 -1.44 17.31
N LEU A 483 -0.31 -1.89 16.50
CA LEU A 483 1.03 -1.32 16.48
C LEU A 483 1.01 0.08 15.88
N TYR A 484 0.24 0.30 14.82
CA TYR A 484 0.15 1.60 14.16
C TYR A 484 -0.41 2.67 15.10
N ASP A 485 -1.52 2.40 15.78
CA ASP A 485 -2.17 3.36 16.67
C ASP A 485 -1.26 3.71 17.86
N GLU A 486 -0.53 2.74 18.42
CA GLU A 486 0.43 3.00 19.49
C GLU A 486 1.63 3.82 19.00
N GLN A 487 2.23 3.48 17.85
CA GLN A 487 3.30 4.28 17.24
C GLN A 487 2.87 5.72 16.97
N LEU A 488 1.63 5.92 16.52
CA LEU A 488 1.05 7.24 16.31
C LEU A 488 0.86 8.00 17.64
N ALA A 489 0.42 7.32 18.69
CA ALA A 489 0.21 7.90 20.01
C ALA A 489 1.54 8.36 20.66
N GLU A 490 2.61 7.59 20.52
CA GLU A 490 3.93 7.87 21.10
C GLU A 490 4.66 9.09 20.50
N ARG A 491 4.18 9.63 19.39
CA ARG A 491 4.74 10.87 18.81
C ARG A 491 4.59 12.09 19.69
N ARG A 492 3.63 12.07 20.62
CA ARG A 492 3.11 13.24 21.32
C ARG A 492 3.82 13.54 22.64
#